data_AF-A0A914V737-F1
#
_entry.id   AF-A0A914V737-F1
#
_cell.length_a   1.000
_cell.length_b   1.000
_cell.length_c   1.000
_cell.angle_alpha   90.00
_cell.angle_beta   90.00
_cell.angle_gamma   90.00
#
_symmetry.space_group_name_H-M   'P 1'
#
loop_
_entity.id
_entity.type
_entity.pdbx_description
1 polymer ?
#
loop_
_entity_poly.entity_id
_entity_poly.type
_entity_poly.pdbx_seq_one_letter_code
_entity_poly.pdbx_strand_id
1 'polypeptide(L)'
;MLKSRVAGDVGDKEYTAFRTTDIELSDLLDAVDQELHSQEAELRVDGATAVLQRHNQFFEVDNVQTRVTTLLDAMRRSKDDITDVEHRQSALDRLSIAEKRWQDLETRAATHKTSIVDAMSKERHMTELRADYDQLRKEIESRLVAAETQASEMAQRRKTHPFQNYNEAVQELRENETLLEELNACGSTLVALKELLSRIDSLVQSHESAPMKQEIIGLEYRFERLREQISRLVSARSVLLERIQVILTQVNQVEQKVRAGEQRSEGFTDIELD
;
A
#
# COMPACT_ATOMS: atom_id res chain seq x y z
N MET A 1 4.87 -69.76 45.91
CA MET A 1 4.24 -68.49 45.47
C MET A 1 5.27 -67.48 44.93
N LEU A 2 6.20 -67.90 44.06
CA LEU A 2 7.16 -66.97 43.43
C LEU A 2 6.74 -66.54 42.01
N LYS A 3 6.01 -67.39 41.27
CA LYS A 3 5.61 -67.10 39.88
C LYS A 3 4.61 -65.94 39.72
N SER A 4 3.88 -65.58 40.79
CA SER A 4 2.88 -64.50 40.77
C SER A 4 3.44 -63.13 41.18
N ARG A 5 4.59 -63.07 41.88
CA ARG A 5 5.22 -61.81 42.30
C ARG A 5 6.14 -61.23 41.23
N VAL A 6 6.86 -62.10 40.53
CA VAL A 6 7.77 -61.71 39.45
C VAL A 6 7.01 -61.08 38.28
N ALA A 7 5.79 -61.54 37.97
CA ALA A 7 4.97 -60.95 36.91
C ALA A 7 4.49 -59.52 37.24
N GLY A 8 4.14 -59.24 38.51
CA GLY A 8 3.79 -57.88 38.97
C GLY A 8 5.00 -56.95 38.97
N ASP A 9 6.14 -57.39 39.52
CA ASP A 9 7.37 -56.58 39.59
C ASP A 9 7.97 -56.26 38.20
N VAL A 10 7.74 -57.12 37.19
CA VAL A 10 8.17 -56.90 35.80
C VAL A 10 7.23 -55.93 35.10
N GLY A 11 5.91 -56.12 35.23
CA GLY A 11 4.90 -55.20 34.69
C GLY A 11 5.03 -53.76 35.21
N ASP A 12 5.44 -53.59 36.47
CA ASP A 12 5.68 -52.27 37.08
C ASP A 12 6.90 -51.54 36.46
N LYS A 13 7.98 -52.27 36.15
CA LYS A 13 9.19 -51.70 35.55
C LYS A 13 8.96 -51.29 34.10
N GLU A 14 8.30 -52.17 33.32
CA GLU A 14 7.91 -51.90 31.94
C GLU A 14 7.03 -50.65 31.87
N TYR A 15 6.04 -50.56 32.76
CA TYR A 15 5.17 -49.39 32.84
C TYR A 15 5.88 -48.11 33.29
N THR A 16 6.88 -48.22 34.18
CA THR A 16 7.69 -47.06 34.60
C THR A 16 8.49 -46.47 33.44
N ALA A 17 9.10 -47.31 32.60
CA ALA A 17 9.83 -46.85 31.41
C ALA A 17 8.90 -46.12 30.43
N PHE A 18 7.71 -46.69 30.17
CA PHE A 18 6.67 -46.02 29.37
C PHE A 18 6.31 -44.65 29.95
N ARG A 19 6.11 -44.57 31.28
CA ARG A 19 5.73 -43.33 31.97
C ARG A 19 6.79 -42.26 31.90
N THR A 20 8.08 -42.60 31.88
CA THR A 20 9.15 -41.62 31.68
C THR A 20 9.05 -40.97 30.30
N THR A 21 8.85 -41.76 29.24
CA THR A 21 8.68 -41.23 27.88
C THR A 21 7.37 -40.42 27.73
N ASP A 22 6.28 -40.86 28.37
CA ASP A 22 4.99 -40.13 28.42
C ASP A 22 5.13 -38.74 29.04
N ILE A 23 5.92 -38.61 30.12
CA ILE A 23 6.21 -37.33 30.78
C ILE A 23 7.04 -36.43 29.85
N GLU A 24 8.12 -36.96 29.27
CA GLU A 24 8.99 -36.20 28.36
C GLU A 24 8.21 -35.68 27.13
N LEU A 25 7.33 -36.53 26.57
CA LEU A 25 6.45 -36.11 25.48
C LEU A 25 5.45 -35.06 25.94
N SER A 26 4.84 -35.22 27.11
CA SER A 26 3.88 -34.25 27.65
C SER A 26 4.51 -32.87 27.85
N ASP A 27 5.72 -32.82 28.43
CA ASP A 27 6.47 -31.58 28.65
C ASP A 27 6.81 -30.90 27.30
N LEU A 28 7.18 -31.69 26.28
CA LEU A 28 7.44 -31.17 24.95
C LEU A 28 6.17 -30.63 24.28
N LEU A 29 5.03 -31.33 24.39
CA LEU A 29 3.74 -30.87 23.86
C LEU A 29 3.26 -29.59 24.58
N ASP A 30 3.50 -29.46 25.88
CA ASP A 30 3.22 -28.23 26.66
C ASP A 30 4.09 -27.07 26.16
N ALA A 31 5.38 -27.30 25.89
CA ALA A 31 6.28 -26.29 25.34
C ALA A 31 5.84 -25.82 23.95
N VAL A 32 5.39 -26.74 23.09
CA VAL A 32 4.84 -26.41 21.76
C VAL A 32 3.60 -25.54 21.87
N ASP A 33 2.67 -25.90 22.77
CA ASP A 33 1.44 -25.14 22.97
C ASP A 33 1.72 -23.72 23.51
N GLN A 34 2.63 -23.60 24.48
CA GLN A 34 3.07 -22.30 25.02
C GLN A 34 3.73 -21.43 23.96
N GLU A 35 4.60 -22.00 23.12
CA GLU A 35 5.28 -21.27 22.06
C GLU A 35 4.29 -20.76 21.00
N LEU A 36 3.35 -21.60 20.56
CA LEU A 36 2.29 -21.17 19.63
C LEU A 36 1.45 -20.04 20.23
N HIS A 37 1.10 -20.12 21.52
CA HIS A 37 0.34 -19.06 22.19
C HIS A 37 1.14 -17.76 22.34
N SER A 38 2.44 -17.83 22.62
CA SER A 38 3.34 -16.66 22.67
C SER A 38 3.41 -15.97 21.30
N GLN A 39 3.60 -16.75 20.23
CA GLN A 39 3.69 -16.22 18.88
C GLN A 39 2.38 -15.55 18.42
N GLU A 40 1.22 -16.09 18.82
CA GLU A 40 -0.09 -15.47 18.54
C GLU A 40 -0.25 -14.08 19.20
N ALA A 41 0.35 -13.89 20.37
CA ALA A 41 0.37 -12.60 21.06
C ALA A 41 1.37 -11.63 20.40
N GLU A 42 2.58 -12.12 20.07
CA GLU A 42 3.66 -11.36 19.44
C GLU A 42 3.31 -10.89 18.03
N LEU A 43 2.52 -11.66 17.27
CA LEU A 43 2.07 -11.26 15.93
C LEU A 43 1.32 -9.92 15.92
N ARG A 44 0.75 -9.52 17.06
CA ARG A 44 0.06 -8.23 17.22
C ARG A 44 0.99 -7.07 17.56
N VAL A 45 2.23 -7.34 18.00
CA VAL A 45 3.12 -6.35 18.63
C VAL A 45 4.45 -6.24 17.88
N ASP A 46 5.11 -7.36 17.59
CA ASP A 46 6.49 -7.41 17.08
C ASP A 46 6.57 -7.49 15.54
N GLY A 47 5.42 -7.66 14.89
CA GLY A 47 5.29 -7.73 13.43
C GLY A 47 5.53 -9.13 12.87
N ALA A 48 4.93 -9.42 11.71
CA ALA A 48 4.83 -10.79 11.20
C ALA A 48 6.17 -11.43 10.80
N THR A 49 7.17 -10.62 10.42
CA THR A 49 8.49 -11.13 10.01
C THR A 49 9.28 -11.75 11.17
N ALA A 50 9.33 -11.09 12.33
CA ALA A 50 10.04 -11.58 13.51
C ALA A 50 9.40 -12.89 14.02
N VAL A 51 8.06 -12.92 14.03
CA VAL A 51 7.29 -14.10 14.45
C VAL A 51 7.53 -15.28 13.50
N LEU A 52 7.60 -15.07 12.17
CA LEU A 52 7.92 -16.15 11.23
C LEU A 52 9.32 -16.73 11.47
N GLN A 53 10.30 -15.87 11.74
CA GLN A 53 11.67 -16.32 12.01
C GLN A 53 11.73 -17.20 13.26
N ARG A 54 11.03 -16.78 14.33
CA ARG A 54 10.93 -17.56 15.57
C ARG A 54 10.17 -18.88 15.36
N HIS A 55 9.09 -18.85 14.60
CA HIS A 55 8.33 -20.04 14.22
C HIS A 55 9.20 -21.06 13.49
N ASN A 56 9.95 -20.62 12.46
CA ASN A 56 10.84 -21.52 11.72
C ASN A 56 12.00 -22.02 12.59
N GLN A 57 12.56 -21.17 13.48
CA GLN A 57 13.59 -21.60 14.43
C GLN A 57 13.08 -22.75 15.31
N PHE A 58 11.90 -22.60 15.91
CA PHE A 58 11.34 -23.59 16.82
C PHE A 58 10.92 -24.89 16.10
N PHE A 59 10.25 -24.81 14.96
CA PHE A 59 9.72 -26.01 14.28
C PHE A 59 10.73 -26.68 13.34
N GLU A 60 11.55 -25.91 12.62
CA GLU A 60 12.46 -26.43 11.60
C GLU A 60 13.88 -26.66 12.14
N VAL A 61 14.42 -25.75 12.94
CA VAL A 61 15.80 -25.86 13.45
C VAL A 61 15.88 -26.75 14.68
N ASP A 62 14.95 -26.60 15.63
CA ASP A 62 14.95 -27.41 16.86
C ASP A 62 14.36 -28.82 16.66
N ASN A 63 13.95 -29.15 15.42
CA ASN A 63 13.47 -30.48 15.00
C ASN A 63 12.34 -31.04 15.88
N VAL A 64 11.45 -30.17 16.36
CA VAL A 64 10.37 -30.53 17.30
C VAL A 64 9.50 -31.67 16.76
N GLN A 65 9.14 -31.64 15.48
CA GLN A 65 8.36 -32.71 14.85
C GLN A 65 9.08 -34.06 14.90
N THR A 66 10.38 -34.08 14.60
CA THR A 66 11.21 -35.29 14.68
C THR A 66 11.29 -35.82 16.10
N ARG A 67 11.46 -34.93 17.10
CA ARG A 67 11.51 -35.30 18.52
C ARG A 67 10.19 -35.88 19.01
N VAL A 68 9.06 -35.24 18.72
CA VAL A 68 7.74 -35.76 19.08
C VAL A 68 7.47 -37.11 18.41
N THR A 69 7.76 -37.24 17.12
CA THR A 69 7.60 -38.51 16.40
C THR A 69 8.44 -39.62 17.01
N THR A 70 9.69 -39.32 17.39
CA THR A 70 10.59 -40.28 18.04
C THR A 70 10.06 -40.72 19.41
N LEU A 71 9.52 -39.81 20.21
CA LEU A 71 8.94 -40.13 21.52
C LEU A 71 7.64 -40.93 21.39
N LEU A 72 6.77 -40.58 20.43
CA LEU A 72 5.57 -41.36 20.11
C LEU A 72 5.92 -42.79 19.67
N ASP A 73 6.93 -42.96 18.82
CA ASP A 73 7.41 -44.28 18.41
C ASP A 73 8.03 -45.07 19.57
N ALA A 74 8.74 -44.40 20.47
CA ALA A 74 9.26 -45.03 21.69
C ALA A 74 8.12 -45.49 22.62
N MET A 75 7.08 -44.67 22.80
CA MET A 75 5.89 -45.04 23.56
C MET A 75 5.14 -46.22 22.92
N ARG A 76 4.99 -46.23 21.58
CA ARG A 76 4.37 -47.36 20.85
C ARG A 76 5.08 -48.68 21.13
N ARG A 77 6.42 -48.68 21.08
CA ARG A 77 7.25 -49.87 21.38
C ARG A 77 7.13 -50.27 22.83
N SER A 78 7.33 -49.33 23.77
CA SER A 78 7.29 -49.61 25.20
C SER A 78 5.93 -50.13 25.67
N LYS A 79 4.84 -49.69 25.03
CA LYS A 79 3.48 -50.18 25.30
C LYS A 79 3.28 -51.65 24.95
N ASP A 80 3.98 -52.16 23.94
CA ASP A 80 3.89 -53.57 23.56
C ASP A 80 4.76 -54.47 24.46
N ASP A 81 5.73 -53.90 25.17
CA ASP A 81 6.53 -54.59 26.18
C ASP A 81 5.77 -54.77 27.51
N ILE A 82 4.72 -53.99 27.79
CA ILE A 82 3.95 -54.06 29.04
C ILE A 82 3.12 -55.35 29.09
N THR A 83 3.46 -56.22 30.04
CA THR A 83 2.81 -57.52 30.24
C THR A 83 1.53 -57.49 31.08
N ASP A 84 1.39 -56.49 31.96
CA ASP A 84 0.18 -56.30 32.76
C ASP A 84 -0.97 -55.68 31.94
N VAL A 85 -2.17 -56.25 32.05
CA VAL A 85 -3.32 -55.88 31.21
C VAL A 85 -3.85 -54.47 31.56
N GLU A 86 -3.89 -54.12 32.84
CA GLU A 86 -4.40 -52.81 33.28
C GLU A 86 -3.41 -51.70 32.91
N HIS A 87 -2.11 -51.93 33.15
CA HIS A 87 -1.06 -50.99 32.74
C HIS A 87 -1.00 -50.81 31.23
N ARG A 88 -1.18 -51.89 30.46
CA ARG A 88 -1.21 -51.81 28.99
C ARG A 88 -2.39 -50.99 28.49
N GLN A 89 -3.57 -51.12 29.10
CA GLN A 89 -4.73 -50.30 28.74
C GLN A 89 -4.52 -48.82 29.09
N SER A 90 -3.97 -48.52 30.27
CA SER A 90 -3.60 -47.14 30.65
C SER A 90 -2.58 -46.54 29.67
N ALA A 91 -1.58 -47.32 29.24
CA ALA A 91 -0.59 -46.90 28.26
C ALA A 91 -1.20 -46.65 26.87
N LEU A 92 -2.16 -47.48 26.44
CA LEU A 92 -2.94 -47.26 25.21
C LEU A 92 -3.70 -45.93 25.25
N ASP A 93 -4.41 -45.67 26.34
CA ASP A 93 -5.22 -44.45 26.48
C ASP A 93 -4.35 -43.20 26.47
N ARG A 94 -3.22 -43.22 27.19
CA ARG A 94 -2.24 -42.12 27.22
C ARG A 94 -1.59 -41.86 25.86
N LEU A 95 -1.15 -42.91 25.18
CA LEU A 95 -0.60 -42.80 23.84
C LEU A 95 -1.63 -42.19 22.87
N SER A 96 -2.88 -42.64 22.91
CA SER A 96 -3.95 -42.09 22.07
C SER A 96 -4.21 -40.60 22.35
N ILE A 97 -4.20 -40.19 23.63
CA ILE A 97 -4.32 -38.78 24.03
C ILE A 97 -3.15 -37.96 23.48
N ALA A 98 -1.92 -38.46 23.62
CA ALA A 98 -0.71 -37.76 23.16
C ALA A 98 -0.67 -37.64 21.62
N GLU A 99 -1.02 -38.69 20.88
CA GLU A 99 -1.12 -38.68 19.42
C GLU A 99 -2.15 -37.66 18.94
N LYS A 100 -3.34 -37.66 19.56
CA LYS A 100 -4.39 -36.68 19.23
C LYS A 100 -3.93 -35.25 19.53
N ARG A 101 -3.34 -35.03 20.70
CA ARG A 101 -2.84 -33.71 21.11
C ARG A 101 -1.77 -33.19 20.15
N TRP A 102 -0.87 -34.07 19.69
CA TRP A 102 0.12 -33.71 18.68
C TRP A 102 -0.51 -33.32 17.35
N GLN A 103 -1.50 -34.09 16.85
CA GLN A 103 -2.23 -33.76 15.62
C GLN A 103 -2.94 -32.40 15.69
N ASP A 104 -3.55 -32.09 16.84
CA ASP A 104 -4.20 -30.80 17.08
C ASP A 104 -3.17 -29.65 17.06
N LEU A 105 -2.00 -29.85 17.69
CA LEU A 105 -0.91 -28.87 17.69
C LEU A 105 -0.27 -28.69 16.31
N GLU A 106 -0.08 -29.76 15.53
CA GLU A 106 0.41 -29.66 14.14
C GLU A 106 -0.56 -28.85 13.28
N THR A 107 -1.86 -29.12 13.40
CA THR A 107 -2.90 -28.39 12.66
C THR A 107 -2.91 -26.90 13.04
N ARG A 108 -2.79 -26.59 14.34
CA ARG A 108 -2.71 -25.21 14.83
C ARG A 108 -1.42 -24.52 14.37
N ALA A 109 -0.28 -25.20 14.43
CA ALA A 109 1.00 -24.66 13.95
C ALA A 109 0.95 -24.32 12.44
N ALA A 110 0.37 -25.20 11.62
CA ALA A 110 0.20 -24.96 10.18
C ALA A 110 -0.75 -23.78 9.89
N THR A 111 -1.87 -23.72 10.61
CA THR A 111 -2.83 -22.60 10.52
C THR A 111 -2.19 -21.28 10.94
N HIS A 112 -1.38 -21.33 12.01
CA HIS A 112 -0.67 -20.17 12.53
C HIS A 112 0.40 -19.68 11.53
N LYS A 113 1.21 -20.58 10.96
CA LYS A 113 2.18 -20.26 9.89
C LYS A 113 1.51 -19.58 8.71
N THR A 114 0.35 -20.10 8.28
CA THR A 114 -0.45 -19.48 7.20
C THR A 114 -0.89 -18.06 7.59
N SER A 115 -1.39 -17.88 8.81
CA SER A 115 -1.81 -16.57 9.32
C SER A 115 -0.66 -15.56 9.39
N ILE A 116 0.54 -16.00 9.78
CA ILE A 116 1.75 -15.18 9.78
C ILE A 116 2.10 -14.74 8.35
N VAL A 117 2.11 -15.68 7.40
CA VAL A 117 2.41 -15.37 5.99
C VAL A 117 1.39 -14.40 5.40
N ASP A 118 0.10 -14.59 5.68
CA ASP A 118 -0.95 -13.66 5.25
C ASP A 118 -0.76 -12.27 5.85
N ALA A 119 -0.38 -12.18 7.14
CA ALA A 119 -0.05 -10.91 7.79
C ALA A 119 1.15 -10.22 7.12
N MET A 120 2.23 -10.96 6.82
CA MET A 120 3.38 -10.42 6.09
C MET A 120 3.00 -9.91 4.69
N SER A 121 2.16 -10.66 3.97
CA SER A 121 1.69 -10.25 2.64
C SER A 121 0.88 -8.95 2.72
N LYS A 122 0.04 -8.81 3.76
CA LYS A 122 -0.71 -7.57 4.01
C LYS A 122 0.22 -6.41 4.38
N GLU A 123 1.17 -6.60 5.29
CA GLU A 123 2.15 -5.58 5.67
C GLU A 123 2.98 -5.09 4.47
N ARG A 124 3.44 -6.02 3.62
CA ARG A 124 4.17 -5.68 2.40
C ARG A 124 3.31 -4.90 1.43
N HIS A 125 2.09 -5.38 1.14
CA HIS A 125 1.17 -4.70 0.24
C HIS A 125 0.82 -3.30 0.74
N MET A 126 0.62 -3.15 2.05
CA MET A 126 0.41 -1.86 2.71
C MET A 126 1.60 -0.91 2.57
N THR A 127 2.82 -1.43 2.68
CA THR A 127 4.03 -0.64 2.48
C THR A 127 4.13 -0.14 1.04
N GLU A 128 3.85 -1.00 0.06
CA GLU A 128 3.82 -0.63 -1.36
C GLU A 128 2.76 0.45 -1.63
N LEU A 129 1.54 0.27 -1.13
CA LEU A 129 0.46 1.27 -1.28
C LEU A 129 0.80 2.62 -0.64
N ARG A 130 1.44 2.63 0.54
CA ARG A 130 1.86 3.87 1.21
C ARG A 130 2.96 4.58 0.42
N ALA A 131 3.90 3.84 -0.15
CA ALA A 131 4.93 4.40 -1.01
C ALA A 131 4.34 5.02 -2.29
N ASP A 132 3.40 4.32 -2.94
CA ASP A 132 2.68 4.84 -4.12
C ASP A 132 1.87 6.09 -3.77
N TYR A 133 1.19 6.09 -2.63
CA TYR A 133 0.46 7.26 -2.12
C TYR A 133 1.40 8.45 -1.91
N ASP A 134 2.53 8.26 -1.22
CA ASP A 134 3.50 9.33 -0.96
C ASP A 134 4.11 9.88 -2.25
N GLN A 135 4.34 9.03 -3.25
CA GLN A 135 4.83 9.44 -4.55
C GLN A 135 3.81 10.32 -5.28
N LEU A 136 2.56 9.85 -5.41
CA LEU A 136 1.50 10.63 -6.05
C LEU A 136 1.18 11.92 -5.30
N ARG A 137 1.24 11.91 -3.95
CA ARG A 137 1.06 13.10 -3.12
C ARG A 137 2.12 14.16 -3.44
N LYS A 138 3.40 13.78 -3.47
CA LYS A 138 4.49 14.70 -3.82
C LYS A 138 4.34 15.23 -5.24
N GLU A 139 3.93 14.38 -6.18
CA GLU A 139 3.69 14.76 -7.56
C GLU A 139 2.60 15.82 -7.67
N ILE A 140 1.41 15.59 -7.07
CA ILE A 140 0.33 16.57 -7.12
C ILE A 140 0.68 17.86 -6.38
N GLU A 141 1.36 17.79 -5.24
CA GLU A 141 1.83 18.98 -4.51
C GLU A 141 2.74 19.84 -5.38
N SER A 142 3.70 19.22 -6.06
CA SER A 142 4.63 19.92 -6.96
C SER A 142 3.89 20.56 -8.14
N ARG A 143 2.98 19.82 -8.78
CA ARG A 143 2.19 20.31 -9.92
C ARG A 143 1.29 21.48 -9.53
N LEU A 144 0.59 21.36 -8.39
CA LEU A 144 -0.26 22.41 -7.86
C LEU A 144 0.54 23.69 -7.61
N VAL A 145 1.71 23.61 -6.96
CA VAL A 145 2.55 24.80 -6.71
C VAL A 145 2.98 25.46 -8.00
N ALA A 146 3.42 24.68 -9.00
CA ALA A 146 3.83 25.20 -10.29
C ALA A 146 2.68 25.91 -11.02
N ALA A 147 1.50 25.27 -11.08
CA ALA A 147 0.31 25.84 -11.71
C ALA A 147 -0.23 27.06 -10.96
N GLU A 148 -0.24 27.06 -9.63
CA GLU A 148 -0.64 28.20 -8.79
C GLU A 148 0.28 29.42 -9.04
N THR A 149 1.58 29.17 -9.17
CA THR A 149 2.57 30.21 -9.44
C THR A 149 2.37 30.79 -10.84
N GLN A 150 2.26 29.92 -11.87
CA GLN A 150 2.02 30.34 -13.24
C GLN A 150 0.70 31.12 -13.39
N ALA A 151 -0.39 30.64 -12.79
CA ALA A 151 -1.68 31.33 -12.79
C ALA A 151 -1.58 32.72 -12.15
N SER A 152 -0.85 32.84 -11.03
CA SER A 152 -0.65 34.10 -10.32
C SER A 152 0.18 35.09 -11.13
N GLU A 153 1.26 34.64 -11.77
CA GLU A 153 2.09 35.45 -12.65
C GLU A 153 1.32 35.97 -13.86
N MET A 154 0.55 35.09 -14.53
CA MET A 154 -0.32 35.48 -15.65
C MET A 154 -1.37 36.51 -15.21
N ALA A 155 -2.01 36.29 -14.07
CA ALA A 155 -2.99 37.23 -13.50
C ALA A 155 -2.36 38.59 -13.20
N GLN A 156 -1.10 38.62 -12.73
CA GLN A 156 -0.38 39.86 -12.44
C GLN A 156 0.06 40.58 -13.72
N ARG A 157 0.62 39.86 -14.69
CA ARG A 157 0.99 40.43 -16.00
C ARG A 157 -0.20 41.13 -16.67
N ARG A 158 -1.38 40.51 -16.64
CA ARG A 158 -2.63 41.11 -17.15
C ARG A 158 -3.02 42.42 -16.49
N LYS A 159 -2.75 42.56 -15.19
CA LYS A 159 -3.08 43.77 -14.43
C LYS A 159 -2.09 44.90 -14.72
N THR A 160 -0.80 44.58 -14.88
CA THR A 160 0.26 45.60 -15.00
C THR A 160 0.61 45.95 -16.44
N HIS A 161 0.44 45.03 -17.38
CA HIS A 161 0.76 45.20 -18.79
C HIS A 161 -0.43 44.76 -19.66
N PRO A 162 -1.35 45.67 -20.01
CA PRO A 162 -2.36 45.36 -21.02
C PRO A 162 -1.64 45.04 -22.33
N PHE A 163 -1.90 43.85 -22.89
CA PHE A 163 -1.25 43.32 -24.09
C PHE A 163 -1.22 44.35 -25.22
N GLN A 164 -0.03 44.68 -25.70
CA GLN A 164 0.18 45.78 -26.63
C GLN A 164 0.22 45.31 -28.10
N ASN A 165 0.54 44.03 -28.32
CA ASN A 165 0.67 43.48 -29.67
C ASN A 165 0.09 42.06 -29.78
N TYR A 166 -0.10 41.63 -31.03
CA TYR A 166 -0.65 40.32 -31.39
C TYR A 166 0.16 39.16 -30.80
N ASN A 167 1.50 39.25 -30.80
CA ASN A 167 2.37 38.16 -30.36
C ASN A 167 2.26 37.92 -28.85
N GLU A 168 2.21 38.99 -28.04
CA GLU A 168 1.95 38.90 -26.59
C GLU A 168 0.61 38.25 -26.29
N ALA A 169 -0.43 38.61 -27.05
CA ALA A 169 -1.76 38.04 -26.86
C ALA A 169 -1.80 36.55 -27.25
N VAL A 170 -1.11 36.13 -28.32
CA VAL A 170 -1.00 34.71 -28.71
C VAL A 170 -0.18 33.90 -27.69
N GLN A 171 0.91 34.46 -27.17
CA GLN A 171 1.70 33.79 -26.14
C GLN A 171 0.88 33.55 -24.87
N GLU A 172 0.12 34.53 -24.43
CA GLU A 172 -0.80 34.39 -23.28
C GLU A 172 -1.86 33.30 -23.53
N LEU A 173 -2.37 33.17 -24.77
CA LEU A 173 -3.32 32.11 -25.12
C LEU A 173 -2.70 30.71 -24.97
N ARG A 174 -1.45 30.53 -25.42
CA ARG A 174 -0.74 29.26 -25.27
C ARG A 174 -0.49 28.92 -23.81
N GLU A 175 -0.07 29.90 -23.01
CA GLU A 175 0.16 29.70 -21.57
C GLU A 175 -1.13 29.32 -20.84
N ASN A 176 -2.29 29.89 -21.21
CA ASN A 176 -3.58 29.47 -20.65
C ASN A 176 -3.93 28.02 -21.01
N GLU A 177 -3.60 27.59 -22.21
CA GLU A 177 -3.86 26.23 -22.68
C GLU A 177 -2.99 25.22 -21.92
N THR A 178 -1.70 25.49 -21.77
CA THR A 178 -0.81 24.70 -20.91
C THR A 178 -1.30 24.65 -19.46
N LEU A 179 -1.80 25.75 -18.91
CA LEU A 179 -2.33 25.82 -17.55
C LEU A 179 -3.61 24.97 -17.38
N LEU A 180 -4.46 24.90 -18.41
CA LEU A 180 -5.64 24.03 -18.45
C LEU A 180 -5.24 22.55 -18.52
N GLU A 181 -4.23 22.22 -19.33
CA GLU A 181 -3.67 20.86 -19.38
C GLU A 181 -3.11 20.44 -18.02
N GLU A 182 -2.35 21.32 -17.35
CA GLU A 182 -1.80 21.04 -16.03
C GLU A 182 -2.89 20.91 -14.97
N LEU A 183 -3.96 21.71 -15.03
CA LEU A 183 -5.12 21.55 -14.17
C LEU A 183 -5.78 20.17 -14.36
N ASN A 184 -5.96 19.73 -15.61
CA ASN A 184 -6.52 18.41 -15.89
C ASN A 184 -5.60 17.28 -15.38
N ALA A 185 -4.29 17.46 -15.50
CA ALA A 185 -3.32 16.52 -14.95
C ALA A 185 -3.39 16.45 -13.42
N CYS A 186 -3.42 17.60 -12.73
CA CYS A 186 -3.62 17.66 -11.28
C CYS A 186 -4.91 16.94 -10.84
N GLY A 187 -6.01 17.16 -11.56
CA GLY A 187 -7.29 16.50 -11.28
C GLY A 187 -7.22 14.98 -11.45
N SER A 188 -6.52 14.50 -12.49
CA SER A 188 -6.31 13.07 -12.72
C SER A 188 -5.45 12.43 -11.62
N THR A 189 -4.36 13.09 -11.21
CA THR A 189 -3.52 12.63 -10.09
C THR A 189 -4.29 12.60 -8.78
N LEU A 190 -5.17 13.59 -8.53
CA LEU A 190 -6.02 13.64 -7.34
C LEU A 190 -7.00 12.47 -7.28
N VAL A 191 -7.61 12.09 -8.41
CA VAL A 191 -8.47 10.91 -8.49
C VAL A 191 -7.69 9.64 -8.17
N ALA A 192 -6.51 9.45 -8.79
CA ALA A 192 -5.65 8.30 -8.52
C ALA A 192 -5.22 8.22 -7.03
N LEU A 193 -4.91 9.37 -6.42
CA LEU A 193 -4.56 9.46 -5.00
C LEU A 193 -5.74 9.04 -4.09
N LYS A 194 -6.97 9.44 -4.44
CA LYS A 194 -8.19 9.04 -3.71
C LYS A 194 -8.49 7.54 -3.86
N GLU A 195 -8.25 6.97 -5.04
CA GLU A 195 -8.37 5.52 -5.25
C GLU A 195 -7.34 4.74 -4.40
N LEU A 196 -6.09 5.20 -4.33
CA LEU A 196 -5.08 4.62 -3.45
C LEU A 196 -5.49 4.72 -1.98
N LEU A 197 -5.99 5.88 -1.54
CA LEU A 197 -6.51 6.02 -0.18
C LEU A 197 -7.66 5.04 0.10
N SER A 198 -8.59 4.85 -0.84
CA SER A 198 -9.67 3.89 -0.68
C SER A 198 -9.16 2.45 -0.54
N ARG A 199 -8.08 2.09 -1.25
CA ARG A 199 -7.43 0.78 -1.12
C ARG A 199 -6.76 0.63 0.24
N ILE A 200 -6.04 1.65 0.70
CA ILE A 200 -5.45 1.71 2.04
C ILE A 200 -6.53 1.55 3.12
N ASP A 201 -7.62 2.33 3.02
CA ASP A 201 -8.77 2.28 3.93
C ASP A 201 -9.40 0.89 4.07
N SER A 202 -9.38 0.09 3.00
CA SER A 202 -9.93 -1.27 3.03
C SER A 202 -9.04 -2.27 3.78
N LEU A 203 -7.78 -1.92 4.02
CA LEU A 203 -6.76 -2.80 4.61
C LEU A 203 -6.41 -2.40 6.05
N VAL A 204 -6.62 -1.14 6.44
CA VAL A 204 -6.30 -0.64 7.78
C VAL A 204 -7.54 -0.22 8.56
N GLN A 205 -7.41 -0.10 9.88
CA GLN A 205 -8.44 0.51 10.68
C GLN A 205 -8.56 2.01 10.37
N SER A 206 -9.77 2.56 10.47
CA SER A 206 -10.09 3.93 10.05
C SER A 206 -9.24 5.04 10.70
N HIS A 207 -8.64 4.77 11.86
CA HIS A 207 -7.81 5.74 12.57
C HIS A 207 -6.40 5.88 11.96
N GLU A 208 -5.87 4.82 11.32
CA GLU A 208 -4.53 4.85 10.70
C GLU A 208 -4.51 5.67 9.41
N SER A 209 -5.62 5.72 8.68
CA SER A 209 -5.75 6.47 7.42
C SER A 209 -6.30 7.89 7.59
N ALA A 210 -6.72 8.25 8.80
CA ALA A 210 -7.28 9.58 9.10
C ALA A 210 -6.35 10.75 8.70
N PRO A 211 -5.02 10.69 8.92
CA PRO A 211 -4.12 11.74 8.47
C PRO A 211 -4.10 11.91 6.95
N MET A 212 -4.05 10.80 6.19
CA MET A 212 -4.05 10.82 4.72
C MET A 212 -5.37 11.40 4.16
N LYS A 213 -6.49 11.12 4.81
CA LYS A 213 -7.79 11.74 4.49
C LYS A 213 -7.74 13.26 4.61
N GLN A 214 -7.17 13.77 5.70
CA GLN A 214 -7.06 15.21 5.92
C GLN A 214 -6.13 15.87 4.90
N GLU A 215 -5.02 15.22 4.54
CA GLU A 215 -4.12 15.70 3.48
C GLU A 215 -4.83 15.80 2.13
N ILE A 216 -5.57 14.76 1.72
CA ILE A 216 -6.35 14.78 0.48
C ILE A 216 -7.35 15.93 0.47
N ILE A 217 -8.09 16.16 1.56
CA ILE A 217 -9.04 17.29 1.66
C ILE A 217 -8.31 18.63 1.44
N GLY A 218 -7.11 18.79 1.99
CA GLY A 218 -6.27 19.97 1.77
C GLY A 218 -5.87 20.16 0.30
N LEU A 219 -5.51 19.07 -0.37
CA LEU A 219 -5.18 19.07 -1.81
C LEU A 219 -6.39 19.39 -2.68
N GLU A 220 -7.57 18.84 -2.36
CA GLU A 220 -8.84 19.13 -3.03
C GLU A 220 -9.18 20.62 -2.94
N TYR A 221 -9.05 21.19 -1.75
CA TYR A 221 -9.30 22.62 -1.55
C TYR A 221 -8.36 23.50 -2.37
N ARG A 222 -7.06 23.17 -2.42
CA ARG A 222 -6.08 23.87 -3.26
C ARG A 222 -6.40 23.73 -4.75
N PHE A 223 -6.73 22.52 -5.18
CA PHE A 223 -7.11 22.23 -6.55
C PHE A 223 -8.32 23.05 -7.00
N GLU A 224 -9.38 23.12 -6.18
CA GLU A 224 -10.57 23.91 -6.53
C GLU A 224 -10.28 25.42 -6.58
N ARG A 225 -9.43 25.93 -5.68
CA ARG A 225 -8.99 27.32 -5.75
C ARG A 225 -8.20 27.62 -7.03
N LEU A 226 -7.29 26.72 -7.42
CA LEU A 226 -6.54 26.84 -8.67
C LEU A 226 -7.50 26.82 -9.87
N ARG A 227 -8.46 25.88 -9.87
CA ARG A 227 -9.51 25.80 -10.91
C ARG A 227 -10.30 27.09 -11.02
N GLU A 228 -10.70 27.71 -9.91
CA GLU A 228 -11.37 29.01 -9.93
C GLU A 228 -10.50 30.13 -10.52
N GLN A 229 -9.21 30.17 -10.16
CA GLN A 229 -8.27 31.16 -10.71
C GLN A 229 -8.12 30.99 -12.23
N ILE A 230 -7.91 29.75 -12.69
CA ILE A 230 -7.79 29.42 -14.11
C ILE A 230 -9.08 29.74 -14.85
N SER A 231 -10.24 29.44 -14.29
CA SER A 231 -11.54 29.79 -14.89
C SER A 231 -11.70 31.29 -15.12
N ARG A 232 -11.23 32.13 -14.17
CA ARG A 232 -11.21 33.59 -14.34
C ARG A 232 -10.23 34.02 -15.44
N LEU A 233 -9.05 33.39 -15.52
CA LEU A 233 -8.08 33.65 -16.60
C LEU A 233 -8.65 33.27 -17.97
N VAL A 234 -9.31 32.12 -18.08
CA VAL A 234 -9.94 31.67 -19.32
C VAL A 234 -11.14 32.53 -19.68
N SER A 235 -11.92 33.03 -18.72
CA SER A 235 -13.04 33.94 -19.02
C SER A 235 -12.57 35.26 -19.64
N ALA A 236 -11.38 35.74 -19.28
CA ALA A 236 -10.75 36.89 -19.93
C ALA A 236 -10.18 36.58 -21.33
N ARG A 237 -10.10 35.30 -21.72
CA ARG A 237 -9.67 34.84 -23.06
C ARG A 237 -10.58 35.33 -24.17
N SER A 238 -11.90 35.32 -23.96
CA SER A 238 -12.86 35.79 -24.98
C SER A 238 -12.63 37.27 -25.29
N VAL A 239 -12.41 38.08 -24.26
CA VAL A 239 -12.07 39.51 -24.40
C VAL A 239 -10.75 39.70 -25.16
N LEU A 240 -9.76 38.84 -24.93
CA LEU A 240 -8.49 38.88 -25.66
C LEU A 240 -8.67 38.51 -27.14
N LEU A 241 -9.44 37.47 -27.43
CA LEU A 241 -9.74 37.06 -28.80
C LEU A 241 -10.50 38.15 -29.56
N GLU A 242 -11.49 38.79 -28.92
CA GLU A 242 -12.21 39.93 -29.50
C GLU A 242 -11.26 41.09 -29.81
N ARG A 243 -10.35 41.42 -28.89
CA ARG A 243 -9.32 42.46 -29.11
C ARG A 243 -8.38 42.10 -30.25
N ILE A 244 -7.91 40.86 -30.33
CA ILE A 244 -7.07 40.39 -31.44
C ILE A 244 -7.80 40.55 -32.78
N GLN A 245 -9.09 40.19 -32.83
CA GLN A 245 -9.89 40.32 -34.04
C GLN A 245 -10.01 41.78 -34.49
N VAL A 246 -10.17 42.72 -33.54
CA VAL A 246 -10.17 44.16 -33.84
C VAL A 246 -8.82 44.61 -34.40
N ILE A 247 -7.71 44.22 -33.78
CA ILE A 247 -6.35 44.58 -34.26
C ILE A 247 -6.14 44.05 -35.68
N LEU A 248 -6.45 42.78 -35.94
CA LEU A 248 -6.31 42.18 -37.28
C LEU A 248 -7.21 42.88 -38.31
N THR A 249 -8.42 43.27 -37.93
CA THR A 249 -9.32 44.03 -38.80
C THR A 249 -8.75 45.42 -39.12
N GLN A 250 -8.19 46.12 -38.13
CA GLN A 250 -7.54 47.42 -38.32
C GLN A 250 -6.31 47.31 -39.23
N VAL A 251 -5.47 46.29 -39.04
CA VAL A 251 -4.31 46.03 -39.91
C VAL A 251 -4.76 45.80 -41.36
N ASN A 252 -5.76 44.95 -41.59
CA ASN A 252 -6.31 44.73 -42.93
C ASN A 252 -6.88 46.00 -43.56
N GLN A 253 -7.53 46.87 -42.77
CA GLN A 253 -8.03 48.16 -43.27
C GLN A 253 -6.88 49.11 -43.67
N VAL A 254 -5.78 49.11 -42.91
CA VAL A 254 -4.59 49.90 -43.26
C VAL A 254 -3.97 49.37 -44.54
N GLU A 255 -3.79 48.06 -44.68
CA GLU A 255 -3.26 47.45 -45.92
C GLU A 255 -4.12 47.79 -47.15
N GLN A 256 -5.46 47.73 -47.02
CA GLN A 256 -6.36 48.10 -48.12
C GLN A 256 -6.22 49.57 -48.51
N LYS A 257 -6.04 50.47 -47.54
CA LYS A 257 -5.83 51.91 -47.80
C LYS A 257 -4.50 52.16 -48.52
N VAL A 258 -3.43 51.47 -48.11
CA VAL A 258 -2.12 51.55 -48.77
C VAL A 258 -2.24 51.07 -50.21
N ARG A 259 -2.81 49.88 -50.47
CA ARG A 259 -3.03 49.37 -51.84
C ARG A 259 -3.87 50.30 -52.71
N ALA A 260 -4.95 50.87 -52.15
CA ALA A 260 -5.78 51.84 -52.86
C ALA A 260 -5.08 53.20 -53.10
N GLY A 261 -4.03 53.50 -52.33
CA GLY A 261 -3.13 54.63 -52.54
C GLY A 261 -2.10 54.33 -53.63
N GLU A 262 -1.50 53.13 -53.61
CA GLU A 262 -0.57 52.65 -54.64
C GLU A 262 -1.23 52.59 -56.03
N GLN A 263 -2.48 52.10 -56.12
CA GLN A 263 -3.26 52.12 -57.36
C GLN A 263 -3.57 53.54 -57.86
N ARG A 264 -3.59 54.54 -56.97
CA ARG A 264 -3.75 55.95 -57.35
C ARG A 264 -2.44 56.59 -57.78
N SER A 265 -1.29 56.14 -57.28
CA SER A 265 0.04 56.65 -57.66
C SER A 265 0.58 56.02 -58.94
N GLU A 266 0.06 54.87 -59.41
CA GLU A 266 0.40 54.34 -60.75
C GLU A 266 0.02 55.30 -61.91
N GLY A 267 -0.76 56.36 -61.65
CA GLY A 267 -1.06 57.44 -62.59
C GLY A 267 -0.25 58.74 -62.42
N PHE A 268 0.67 58.82 -61.45
CA PHE A 268 1.50 60.00 -61.19
C PHE A 268 2.99 59.67 -61.42
N THR A 269 3.49 60.01 -62.59
CA THR A 269 4.95 60.09 -62.87
C THR A 269 5.63 61.10 -61.95
N ASP A 270 6.80 60.69 -61.45
CA ASP A 270 7.85 61.39 -60.69
C ASP A 270 7.63 62.86 -60.34
N ILE A 271 7.37 63.11 -59.05
CA ILE A 271 7.72 64.38 -58.42
C ILE A 271 9.01 64.11 -57.63
N GLU A 272 10.14 64.61 -58.15
CA GLU A 272 11.40 64.68 -57.41
C GLU A 272 11.18 65.51 -56.14
N LEU A 273 11.54 64.92 -54.99
CA LEU A 273 11.49 65.55 -53.67
C LEU A 273 12.90 66.00 -53.27
N ASP A 274 13.08 67.31 -53.12
CA ASP A 274 14.16 67.97 -52.37
C ASP A 274 13.93 67.85 -50.85
#